data_AF-A0A3B1E3P1-F1
#
_entry.id   AF-A0A3B1E3P1-F1
#
_cell.length_a   1.000
_cell.length_b   1.000
_cell.length_c   1.000
_cell.angle_alpha   90.00
_cell.angle_beta   90.00
_cell.angle_gamma   90.00
#
_symmetry.space_group_name_H-M   'P 1'
#
loop_
_entity.id
_entity.type
_entity.pdbx_description
1 polymer ?
#
loop_
_entity_poly.entity_id
_entity_poly.type
_entity_poly.pdbx_seq_one_letter_code
_entity_poly.pdbx_strand_id
1 'polypeptide(L)'
;RLEKIDNPEAPKDSLECFHRAIENVKPHVEVRSKRIGGTNYQVPMQVNRRRQQSLAFRWIIKEARKEKGRPIAQKLADELFAAARGEGKAMNTREQIHRMAEANRAFAHFA
;
A
#
# COMPACT_ATOMS: atom_id res chain seq x y z
N ARG A 1 -0.36 -23.10 12.88
CA ARG A 1 0.69 -23.02 11.82
C ARG A 1 0.19 -23.57 10.47
N LEU A 2 -0.91 -24.34 10.43
CA LEU A 2 -1.44 -24.98 9.21
C LEU A 2 -2.78 -24.41 8.71
N GLU A 3 -3.55 -23.70 9.54
CA GLU A 3 -4.92 -23.25 9.20
C GLU A 3 -5.04 -22.32 7.98
N LYS A 4 -3.95 -21.71 7.51
CA LYS A 4 -3.95 -20.86 6.30
C LYS A 4 -3.60 -21.61 5.02
N ILE A 5 -3.07 -22.82 5.13
CA ILE A 5 -2.66 -23.65 3.98
C ILE A 5 -3.87 -24.42 3.43
N ASP A 6 -4.86 -24.71 4.28
CA ASP A 6 -6.05 -25.50 3.92
C ASP A 6 -7.26 -24.65 3.45
N ASN A 7 -7.09 -23.33 3.28
CA ASN A 7 -8.17 -22.48 2.76
C ASN A 7 -8.22 -22.61 1.21
N PRO A 8 -9.32 -23.09 0.62
CA PRO A 8 -9.44 -23.26 -0.84
C PRO A 8 -9.34 -21.94 -1.64
N GLU A 9 -9.51 -20.78 -0.99
CA GLU A 9 -9.29 -19.46 -1.59
C GLU A 9 -7.85 -18.93 -1.41
N ALA A 10 -7.00 -19.63 -0.66
CA ALA A 10 -5.61 -19.22 -0.49
C ALA A 10 -4.82 -19.47 -1.77
N PRO A 11 -3.95 -18.53 -2.20
CA PRO A 11 -3.02 -18.79 -3.29
C PRO A 11 -2.20 -20.04 -2.95
N LYS A 12 -2.23 -21.03 -3.84
CA LYS A 12 -1.59 -22.34 -3.64
C LYS A 12 -0.09 -22.24 -3.39
N ASP A 13 0.52 -21.12 -3.81
CA ASP A 13 1.91 -20.76 -3.53
C ASP A 13 2.00 -19.49 -2.66
N SER A 14 2.77 -19.59 -1.58
CA SER A 14 3.05 -18.47 -0.66
C SER A 14 3.83 -17.35 -1.34
N LEU A 15 4.69 -17.68 -2.32
CA LEU A 15 5.41 -16.68 -3.10
C LEU A 15 4.47 -15.89 -4.02
N GLU A 16 3.53 -16.57 -4.66
CA GLU A 16 2.52 -15.92 -5.49
C GLU A 16 1.65 -14.97 -4.66
N CYS A 17 1.19 -15.41 -3.48
CA CYS A 17 0.46 -14.57 -2.54
C CYS A 17 1.25 -13.30 -2.19
N PHE A 18 2.55 -13.46 -1.90
CA PHE A 18 3.43 -12.34 -1.57
C PHE A 18 3.55 -11.38 -2.75
N HIS A 19 3.87 -11.86 -3.95
CA HIS A 19 4.00 -11.01 -5.14
C HIS A 19 2.70 -10.27 -5.43
N ARG A 20 1.55 -10.96 -5.39
CA ARG A 20 0.22 -10.36 -5.60
C ARG A 20 -0.10 -9.29 -4.57
N ALA A 21 0.18 -9.54 -3.30
CA ALA A 21 -0.01 -8.54 -2.23
C ALA A 21 0.80 -7.28 -2.48
N ILE A 22 2.07 -7.42 -2.88
CA ILE A 22 2.92 -6.26 -3.18
C ILE A 22 2.40 -5.52 -4.42
N GLU A 23 2.05 -6.21 -5.51
CA GLU A 23 1.49 -5.56 -6.70
C GLU A 23 0.23 -4.76 -6.39
N ASN A 24 -0.70 -5.31 -5.60
CA ASN A 24 -1.93 -4.62 -5.23
C ASN A 24 -1.68 -3.34 -4.43
N VAL A 25 -0.74 -3.36 -3.48
CA VAL A 25 -0.45 -2.21 -2.60
C VAL A 25 0.40 -1.14 -3.31
N LYS A 26 1.07 -1.45 -4.42
CA LYS A 26 1.90 -0.49 -5.14
C LYS A 26 1.09 0.75 -5.57
N PRO A 27 1.53 1.95 -5.18
CA PRO A 27 0.92 3.18 -5.68
C PRO A 27 1.55 3.61 -7.00
N HIS A 28 0.75 4.03 -7.98
CA HIS A 28 1.26 4.64 -9.21
C HIS A 28 1.48 6.15 -9.10
N VAL A 29 0.78 6.78 -8.16
CA VAL A 29 0.84 8.21 -7.85
C VAL A 29 1.09 8.41 -6.36
N GLU A 30 1.82 9.45 -6.02
CA GLU A 30 1.94 9.95 -4.66
C GLU A 30 1.65 11.44 -4.66
N VAL A 31 1.44 12.02 -3.49
CA VAL A 31 1.19 13.44 -3.33
C VAL A 31 2.33 14.03 -2.52
N ARG A 32 2.93 15.12 -3.01
CA ARG A 32 4.01 15.83 -2.33
C ARG A 32 3.60 17.28 -2.05
N SER A 33 3.98 17.78 -0.89
CA SER A 33 3.82 19.20 -0.56
C SER A 33 4.85 20.03 -1.31
N LYS A 34 4.41 20.96 -2.16
CA LYS A 34 5.26 21.91 -2.90
C LYS A 34 4.84 23.34 -2.55
N ARG A 35 5.80 24.21 -2.27
CA ARG A 35 5.53 25.62 -1.94
C ARG A 35 5.49 26.46 -3.21
N ILE A 36 4.40 27.17 -3.44
CA ILE A 36 4.16 27.99 -4.64
C ILE A 36 3.48 29.29 -4.19
N GLY A 37 4.05 30.45 -4.56
CA GLY A 37 3.45 31.76 -4.29
C GLY A 37 3.16 32.03 -2.80
N GLY A 38 3.95 31.47 -1.89
CA GLY A 38 3.80 31.65 -0.44
C GLY A 38 3.02 30.54 0.27
N THR A 39 2.17 29.78 -0.43
CA THR A 39 1.32 28.70 0.10
C THR A 39 1.86 27.30 -0.23
N ASN A 40 1.56 26.29 0.59
CA ASN A 40 1.91 24.89 0.35
C ASN A 40 0.76 24.16 -0.34
N TYR A 41 1.01 23.60 -1.52
CA TYR A 41 0.04 22.82 -2.29
C TYR A 41 0.41 21.34 -2.29
N GLN A 42 -0.61 20.50 -2.31
CA GLN A 42 -0.47 19.05 -2.48
C GLN A 42 -0.43 18.74 -3.97
N VAL A 43 0.76 18.41 -4.49
CA VAL A 43 1.00 18.17 -5.91
C VAL A 43 1.08 16.66 -6.16
N PRO A 44 0.18 16.08 -6.98
CA PRO A 44 0.26 14.68 -7.36
C PRO A 44 1.42 14.45 -8.34
N MET A 45 2.21 13.41 -8.11
CA MET A 45 3.36 13.04 -8.93
C MET A 45 3.35 11.54 -9.23
N GLN A 46 3.78 11.17 -10.44
CA GLN A 46 3.96 9.76 -10.80
C GLN A 46 5.14 9.16 -10.03
N VAL A 47 4.94 7.96 -9.50
CA VAL A 47 5.95 7.25 -8.71
C VAL A 47 6.74 6.30 -9.61
N ASN A 48 8.07 6.35 -9.55
CA ASN A 48 8.91 5.41 -10.29
C ASN A 48 8.87 3.98 -9.69
N ARG A 49 9.10 2.93 -10.50
CA ARG A 49 8.90 1.52 -10.09
C ARG A 49 9.62 1.15 -8.77
N ARG A 50 10.88 1.56 -8.61
CA ARG A 50 11.67 1.30 -7.39
C ARG A 50 11.04 1.92 -6.14
N ARG A 51 10.50 3.13 -6.27
CA ARG A 51 9.79 3.81 -5.17
C ARG A 51 8.41 3.20 -4.93
N GLN A 52 7.70 2.74 -5.96
CA GLN A 52 6.42 2.03 -5.78
C GLN A 52 6.59 0.81 -4.88
N GLN A 53 7.59 -0.04 -5.18
CA GLN A 53 7.93 -1.19 -4.35
C GLN A 53 8.31 -0.79 -2.92
N SER A 54 9.16 0.23 -2.77
CA SER A 54 9.59 0.73 -1.46
C SER A 54 8.42 1.24 -0.62
N LEU A 55 7.45 1.92 -1.24
CA LEU A 55 6.24 2.40 -0.57
C LEU A 55 5.34 1.26 -0.16
N ALA A 56 5.13 0.27 -1.04
CA ALA A 56 4.31 -0.89 -0.74
C ALA A 56 4.83 -1.67 0.50
N PHE A 57 6.12 -1.99 0.52
CA PHE A 57 6.75 -2.64 1.69
C PHE A 57 6.63 -1.79 2.95
N ARG A 58 6.87 -0.48 2.85
CA ARG A 58 6.77 0.43 4.00
C ARG A 58 5.36 0.46 4.56
N TRP A 59 4.33 0.52 3.73
CA TRP A 59 2.94 0.55 4.17
C TRP A 59 2.52 -0.76 4.81
N ILE A 60 2.79 -1.90 4.19
CA ILE A 60 2.47 -3.22 4.76
C ILE A 60 3.13 -3.38 6.15
N ILE A 61 4.43 -3.12 6.26
CA ILE A 61 5.15 -3.26 7.53
C ILE A 61 4.62 -2.26 8.57
N LYS A 62 4.33 -1.02 8.18
CA LYS A 62 3.80 0.02 9.08
C LYS A 62 2.44 -0.38 9.64
N GLU A 63 1.50 -0.81 8.79
CA GLU A 63 0.16 -1.19 9.23
C GLU A 63 0.17 -2.47 10.08
N ALA A 64 0.97 -3.47 9.72
CA ALA A 64 1.14 -4.69 10.52
C ALA A 64 1.74 -4.41 11.92
N ARG A 65 2.61 -3.39 12.04
CA ARG A 65 3.21 -2.98 13.32
C ARG A 65 2.27 -2.16 14.21
N LYS A 66 1.31 -1.43 13.64
CA LYS A 66 0.35 -0.62 14.41
C LYS A 66 -0.60 -1.48 15.25
N GLU A 67 -0.91 -2.68 14.78
CA GLU A 67 -1.81 -3.58 15.47
C GLU A 67 -1.16 -4.21 16.71
N LYS A 68 -1.86 -4.21 17.85
CA LYS A 68 -1.37 -4.70 19.15
C LYS A 68 -1.91 -6.10 19.46
N GLY A 69 -1.31 -6.79 20.44
CA GLY A 69 -1.87 -8.02 21.02
C GLY A 69 -1.48 -9.35 20.34
N ARG A 70 -0.81 -9.32 19.18
CA ARG A 70 -0.31 -10.54 18.51
C ARG A 70 1.15 -10.39 18.03
N PRO A 71 1.92 -11.48 17.91
CA PRO A 71 3.27 -11.47 17.32
C PRO A 71 3.28 -10.86 15.91
N ILE A 72 4.35 -10.13 15.56
CA ILE A 72 4.44 -9.44 14.26
C ILE A 72 4.35 -10.39 13.07
N ALA A 73 4.88 -11.62 13.20
CA ALA A 73 4.84 -12.61 12.13
C ALA A 73 3.40 -12.99 11.73
N GLN A 74 2.50 -13.15 12.71
CA GLN A 74 1.09 -13.47 12.44
C GLN A 74 0.36 -12.30 11.80
N LYS A 75 0.53 -11.09 12.36
CA LYS A 75 -0.09 -9.87 11.83
C LYS A 75 0.37 -9.55 10.41
N LEU A 76 1.66 -9.74 10.12
CA LEU A 76 2.20 -9.54 8.78
C LEU A 76 1.63 -10.56 7.79
N ALA A 77 1.50 -11.82 8.20
CA ALA A 77 0.88 -12.85 7.37
C ALA A 77 -0.62 -12.59 7.13
N ASP A 78 -1.35 -12.05 8.12
CA ASP A 78 -2.73 -11.62 7.95
C ASP A 78 -2.83 -10.46 6.94
N GLU A 79 -1.98 -9.44 7.11
CA GLU A 79 -1.98 -8.26 6.25
C GLU A 79 -1.59 -8.60 4.80
N LEU A 80 -0.59 -9.45 4.58
CA LEU A 80 -0.20 -9.92 3.24
C LEU A 80 -1.34 -10.72 2.57
N PHE A 81 -2.00 -11.58 3.33
CA PHE A 81 -3.13 -12.36 2.81
C PHE A 81 -4.30 -11.46 2.43
N ALA A 82 -4.66 -10.50 3.29
CA ALA A 82 -5.69 -9.50 2.99
C ALA A 82 -5.32 -8.65 1.76
N ALA A 83 -4.09 -8.15 1.70
CA ALA A 83 -3.58 -7.35 0.59
C ALA A 83 -3.61 -8.11 -0.74
N ALA A 84 -3.32 -9.42 -0.75
CA ALA A 84 -3.41 -10.24 -1.96
C ALA A 84 -4.84 -10.32 -2.53
N ARG A 85 -5.86 -10.26 -1.65
CA ARG A 85 -7.28 -10.19 -2.04
C ARG A 85 -7.78 -8.77 -2.34
N GLY A 86 -6.91 -7.76 -2.24
CA GLY A 86 -7.26 -6.36 -2.45
C GLY A 86 -7.86 -5.68 -1.22
N GLU A 87 -7.76 -6.30 -0.06
CA GLU A 87 -8.28 -5.79 1.22
C GLU A 87 -7.13 -5.40 2.17
N GLY A 88 -7.47 -4.88 3.34
CA GLY A 88 -6.51 -4.61 4.41
C GLY A 88 -6.11 -3.15 4.54
N LYS A 89 -5.33 -2.86 5.59
CA LYS A 89 -5.01 -1.50 6.00
C LYS A 89 -4.00 -0.85 5.04
N ALA A 90 -3.08 -1.63 4.50
CA ALA A 90 -2.12 -1.18 3.50
C ALA A 90 -2.82 -0.83 2.17
N MET A 91 -3.84 -1.59 1.78
CA MET A 91 -4.67 -1.30 0.60
C MET A 91 -5.46 0.00 0.79
N ASN A 92 -6.10 0.17 1.95
CA ASN A 92 -6.79 1.42 2.28
C ASN A 92 -5.83 2.64 2.22
N THR A 93 -4.58 2.47 2.65
CA THR A 93 -3.56 3.53 2.55
C THR A 93 -3.27 3.90 1.09
N ARG A 94 -3.10 2.90 0.21
CA ARG A 94 -2.91 3.13 -1.23
C ARG A 94 -4.11 3.87 -1.84
N GLU A 95 -5.34 3.42 -1.54
CA GLU A 95 -6.57 4.03 -2.04
C GLU A 95 -6.74 5.47 -1.57
N GLN A 96 -6.46 5.76 -0.30
CA GLN A 96 -6.48 7.13 0.24
C GLN A 96 -5.51 8.04 -0.50
N ILE A 97 -4.29 7.56 -0.79
CA ILE A 97 -3.30 8.34 -1.56
C ILE A 97 -3.78 8.57 -2.99
N HIS A 98 -4.38 7.58 -3.65
CA HIS A 98 -4.90 7.74 -5.01
C HIS A 98 -6.06 8.72 -5.06
N ARG A 99 -7.01 8.61 -4.13
CA ARG A 99 -8.13 9.55 -3.99
C ARG A 99 -7.63 10.97 -3.72
N MET A 100 -6.63 11.13 -2.86
CA MET A 100 -6.02 12.43 -2.57
C MET A 100 -5.30 13.00 -3.80
N ALA A 101 -4.62 12.16 -4.58
CA ALA A 101 -3.99 12.57 -5.82
C ALA A 101 -5.02 12.98 -6.88
N GLU A 102 -6.14 12.28 -6.98
CA GLU A 102 -7.24 12.59 -7.90
C GLU A 102 -7.92 13.91 -7.53
N ALA A 103 -8.21 14.13 -6.25
CA ALA A 103 -8.78 15.40 -5.76
C ALA A 103 -7.88 16.61 -6.05
N ASN A 104 -6.56 16.39 -6.11
CA ASN A 104 -5.57 17.43 -6.40
C ASN A 104 -5.04 17.39 -7.84
N ARG A 105 -5.71 16.66 -8.75
CA ARG A 105 -5.27 16.49 -10.15
C ARG A 105 -5.08 17.81 -10.88
N ALA A 106 -5.83 18.85 -10.50
CA ALA A 106 -5.66 20.20 -11.04
C ALA A 106 -4.25 20.74 -10.86
N PHE A 107 -3.54 20.37 -9.78
CA PHE A 107 -2.16 20.83 -9.50
C PHE A 107 -1.08 19.96 -10.13
N ALA A 108 -1.43 18.92 -10.90
CA ALA A 108 -0.47 18.02 -11.54
C ALA A 108 0.49 18.73 -12.50
N HIS A 109 0.09 19.87 -13.06
CA HIS A 109 0.94 20.71 -13.91
C HIS A 109 2.13 21.34 -13.16
N PHE A 110 2.08 21.35 -11.83
CA PHE A 110 3.19 21.80 -10.99
C PHE A 110 4.15 20.67 -10.59
N ALA A 111 3.94 19.43 -11.03
CA ALA A 111 4.80 18.28 -10.69
C ALA A 111 6.24 18.49 -11.15
#